data_AF-A0A4R3NAH2-F1
#
_entry.id   AF-A0A4R3NAH2-F1
#
_cell.length_a   1.000
_cell.length_b   1.000
_cell.length_c   1.000
_cell.angle_alpha   90.00
_cell.angle_beta   90.00
_cell.angle_gamma   90.00
#
_symmetry.space_group_name_H-M   'P 1'
#
loop_
_entity.id
_entity.type
_entity.pdbx_description
1 polymer ?
#
loop_
_entity_poly.entity_id
_entity_poly.type
_entity_poly.pdbx_seq_one_letter_code
_entity_poly.pdbx_strand_id
1 'polypeptide(L)'
;MSLPHQGIHLTTETLTQIRALALPGESIASVIQRAVLALHILEAESPQHEPETITQRMDALENRLERIESRCRAYQEMQATEGR
;
A
#
# COMPACT_ATOMS: atom_id res chain seq x y z
N MET A 1 3.42 -16.69 22.63
CA MET A 1 2.28 -15.95 22.07
C MET A 1 1.84 -16.68 20.80
N SER A 2 0.88 -17.60 20.89
CA SER A 2 0.43 -18.39 19.73
C SER A 2 -0.69 -17.64 19.03
N LEU A 3 -0.52 -17.32 17.75
CA LEU A 3 -1.53 -16.65 16.93
C LEU A 3 -2.76 -17.56 16.79
N PRO A 4 -3.99 -17.01 16.86
CA PRO A 4 -5.20 -17.81 16.67
C PRO A 4 -5.22 -18.37 15.24
N HIS A 5 -5.22 -19.70 15.11
CA HIS A 5 -5.39 -20.36 13.83
C HIS A 5 -6.88 -20.29 13.46
N GLN A 6 -7.29 -19.18 12.83
CA GLN A 6 -8.60 -19.10 12.19
C GLN A 6 -8.59 -20.05 10.99
N GLY A 7 -9.13 -21.25 11.19
CA GLY A 7 -9.39 -22.19 10.10
C GLY A 7 -10.42 -21.61 9.14
N ILE A 8 -10.13 -21.63 7.84
CA ILE A 8 -11.07 -21.21 6.81
C ILE A 8 -11.97 -22.40 6.48
N HIS A 9 -13.28 -22.24 6.62
CA HIS A 9 -14.25 -23.24 6.19
C HIS A 9 -14.43 -23.16 4.67
N LEU A 10 -14.03 -24.20 3.96
CA LEU A 10 -14.22 -24.36 2.51
C LEU A 10 -15.21 -25.50 2.27
N THR A 11 -16.06 -25.34 1.25
CA THR A 11 -16.90 -26.46 0.79
C THR A 11 -16.04 -27.54 0.13
N THR A 12 -16.53 -28.77 0.10
CA THR A 12 -15.88 -29.89 -0.58
C THR A 12 -15.71 -29.62 -2.08
N GLU A 13 -16.67 -28.95 -2.69
CA GLU A 13 -16.63 -28.54 -4.08
C GLU A 13 -15.50 -27.54 -4.34
N THR A 14 -15.40 -26.46 -3.55
CA THR A 14 -14.34 -25.46 -3.69
C THR A 14 -12.96 -26.09 -3.48
N LEU A 15 -12.83 -26.99 -2.50
CA LEU A 15 -11.56 -27.72 -2.29
C LEU A 15 -11.19 -28.58 -3.50
N THR A 16 -12.18 -29.24 -4.12
CA THR A 16 -11.98 -30.06 -5.32
C THR A 16 -11.54 -29.20 -6.51
N GLN A 17 -12.17 -28.03 -6.69
CA GLN A 17 -11.79 -27.07 -7.73
C GLN A 17 -10.36 -26.56 -7.53
N ILE A 18 -9.97 -26.20 -6.29
CA ILE A 18 -8.59 -25.77 -5.99
C ILE A 18 -7.59 -26.88 -6.30
N ARG A 19 -7.91 -28.14 -5.97
CA ARG A 19 -7.07 -29.29 -6.32
C ARG A 19 -6.94 -29.51 -7.82
N ALA A 20 -7.98 -29.21 -8.60
CA ALA A 20 -7.91 -29.29 -10.06
C ALA A 20 -6.95 -28.25 -10.67
N LEU A 21 -6.65 -27.16 -9.96
CA LEU A 21 -5.67 -26.15 -10.35
C LEU A 21 -4.23 -26.48 -9.94
N ALA A 22 -4.03 -27.57 -9.18
CA ALA A 22 -2.73 -28.03 -8.73
C ALA A 22 -1.99 -28.79 -9.83
N LEU A 23 -0.69 -28.56 -9.95
CA LEU A 23 0.18 -29.39 -10.78
C LEU A 23 0.39 -30.79 -10.15
N PRO A 24 0.80 -31.80 -10.91
CA PRO A 24 1.10 -33.12 -10.36
C PRO A 24 2.13 -33.05 -9.23
N GLY A 25 1.78 -33.52 -8.04
CA GLY A 25 2.63 -33.46 -6.85
C GLY A 25 2.65 -32.11 -6.12
N GLU A 26 1.91 -31.11 -6.62
CA GLU A 26 1.78 -29.80 -5.97
C GLU A 26 0.84 -29.88 -4.76
N SER A 27 1.27 -29.30 -3.64
CA SER A 27 0.42 -29.19 -2.45
C SER A 27 -0.57 -28.04 -2.58
N ILE A 28 -1.71 -28.13 -1.89
CA ILE A 28 -2.69 -27.03 -1.82
C ILE A 28 -2.05 -25.74 -1.29
N ALA A 29 -1.12 -25.84 -0.33
CA ALA A 29 -0.41 -24.67 0.19
C ALA A 29 0.39 -23.95 -0.89
N SER A 30 1.03 -24.68 -1.81
CA SER A 30 1.75 -24.12 -2.95
C SER A 30 0.81 -23.41 -3.93
N VAL A 31 -0.34 -24.03 -4.24
CA VAL A 31 -1.37 -23.42 -5.09
C VAL A 31 -1.86 -22.10 -4.49
N ILE A 32 -2.12 -22.08 -3.18
CA ILE A 32 -2.52 -20.88 -2.45
C ILE A 32 -1.41 -19.82 -2.49
N GLN A 33 -0.16 -20.19 -2.20
CA GLN A 33 0.98 -19.26 -2.26
C GLN A 33 1.13 -18.63 -3.65
N ARG A 34 1.01 -19.43 -4.71
CA ARG A 34 1.07 -18.94 -6.09
C ARG A 34 -0.08 -17.98 -6.41
N ALA A 35 -1.31 -18.30 -5.97
CA ALA A 35 -2.45 -17.40 -6.13
C ALA A 35 -2.25 -16.09 -5.37
N VAL A 36 -1.72 -16.14 -4.14
CA VAL A 36 -1.40 -14.95 -3.35
C VAL A 36 -0.34 -14.09 -4.05
N LEU A 37 0.73 -14.69 -4.56
CA LEU A 37 1.76 -13.96 -5.31
C LEU A 37 1.20 -13.32 -6.59
N ALA A 38 0.36 -14.03 -7.33
CA ALA A 38 -0.30 -13.48 -8.51
C ALA A 38 -1.20 -12.29 -8.17
N LEU A 39 -1.96 -12.36 -7.06
CA LEU A 39 -2.75 -11.23 -6.58
C LEU A 39 -1.88 -10.03 -6.21
N HIS A 40 -0.74 -10.24 -5.53
CA HIS A 40 0.19 -9.14 -5.21
C HIS A 40 0.76 -8.48 -6.48
N ILE A 41 1.07 -9.27 -7.51
CA ILE A 41 1.57 -8.74 -8.79
C ILE A 41 0.46 -7.96 -9.50
N LEU A 42 -0.75 -8.50 -9.55
CA LEU A 42 -1.91 -7.82 -10.16
C LEU A 42 -2.31 -6.55 -9.38
N GLU A 43 -2.18 -6.54 -8.06
CA GLU A 43 -2.35 -5.35 -7.22
C GLU A 43 -1.24 -4.32 -7.49
N ALA A 44 0.00 -4.76 -7.68
CA ALA A 44 1.11 -3.88 -8.09
C ALA A 44 0.96 -3.34 -9.53
N GLU A 45 0.24 -4.05 -10.40
CA GLU A 45 -0.08 -3.64 -11.78
C GLU A 45 -1.40 -2.86 -11.88
N SER A 46 -2.14 -2.71 -10.78
CA SER A 46 -3.37 -1.92 -10.70
C SER A 46 -3.03 -0.45 -10.40
N PRO A 47 -3.36 0.53 -11.28
CA PRO A 47 -2.99 1.94 -11.12
C PRO A 47 -3.78 2.68 -10.00
N GLN A 48 -4.36 1.96 -9.04
CA GLN A 48 -5.05 2.55 -7.88
C GLN A 48 -4.33 2.32 -6.54
N HIS A 49 -3.11 1.77 -6.59
CA HIS A 49 -2.20 1.74 -5.46
C HIS A 49 -0.78 2.06 -5.94
N GLU A 50 -0.59 3.26 -6.48
CA GLU A 50 0.76 3.81 -6.64
C GLU A 50 1.39 3.90 -5.23
N PRO A 51 2.49 3.19 -4.92
CA PRO A 51 3.31 3.62 -3.80
C PRO A 51 3.76 5.03 -4.13
N GLU A 52 3.33 6.04 -3.36
CA GLU A 52 3.65 7.46 -3.60
C GLU A 52 5.10 7.57 -4.07
N THR A 53 5.27 7.89 -5.35
CA THR A 53 6.60 7.86 -5.96
C THR A 53 7.46 8.88 -5.23
N ILE A 54 8.77 8.64 -5.15
CA ILE A 54 9.68 9.59 -4.50
C ILE A 54 9.48 11.00 -5.06
N THR A 55 9.19 11.12 -6.36
CA THR A 55 8.83 12.37 -7.05
C THR A 55 7.56 13.01 -6.46
N GLN A 56 6.46 12.27 -6.32
CA GLN A 56 5.23 12.82 -5.71
C GLN A 56 5.45 13.27 -4.25
N ARG A 57 6.26 12.53 -3.50
CA ARG A 57 6.65 12.92 -2.13
C ARG A 57 7.53 14.17 -2.13
N MET A 58 8.41 14.32 -3.11
CA MET A 58 9.22 15.54 -3.30
C MET A 58 8.33 16.73 -3.66
N ASP A 59 7.41 16.59 -4.61
CA ASP A 59 6.48 17.66 -5.01
C ASP A 59 5.57 18.10 -3.84
N ALA A 60 5.12 17.15 -3.02
CA ALA A 60 4.33 17.43 -1.83
C ALA A 60 5.17 18.15 -0.74
N LEU A 61 6.45 17.80 -0.62
CA LEU A 61 7.38 18.47 0.31
C LEU A 61 7.70 19.90 -0.17
N GLU A 62 7.93 20.11 -1.46
CA GLU A 62 8.16 21.43 -2.05
C GLU A 62 6.96 22.35 -1.81
N ASN A 63 5.74 21.89 -2.08
CA ASN A 63 4.51 22.64 -1.79
C ASN A 63 4.36 23.01 -0.31
N ARG A 64 4.79 22.12 0.60
CA ARG A 64 4.74 22.40 2.05
C ARG A 64 5.80 23.44 2.44
N LEU A 65 6.99 23.38 1.84
CA LEU A 65 8.05 24.36 2.09
C LEU A 65 7.64 25.75 1.61
N GLU A 66 7.10 25.90 0.40
CA GLU A 66 6.63 27.20 -0.11
C GLU A 66 5.58 27.84 0.80
N ARG A 67 4.64 27.03 1.33
CA ARG A 67 3.63 27.52 2.28
C ARG A 67 4.25 27.96 3.60
N ILE A 68 5.27 27.25 4.09
CA ILE A 68 5.98 27.62 5.32
C ILE A 68 6.76 28.92 5.10
N GLU A 69 7.49 29.04 4.00
CA GLU A 69 8.24 30.26 3.65
C GLU A 69 7.31 31.48 3.54
N SER A 70 6.17 31.32 2.87
CA SER A 70 5.15 32.37 2.75
C SER A 70 4.64 32.83 4.12
N ARG A 71 4.38 31.88 5.03
CA ARG A 71 3.97 32.21 6.41
C ARG A 71 5.07 32.90 7.19
N CYS A 72 6.32 32.43 7.07
CA CYS A 72 7.47 33.05 7.73
C CYS A 72 7.68 34.49 7.26
N ARG A 73 7.58 34.75 5.94
CA ARG A 73 7.65 36.11 5.40
C ARG A 73 6.53 36.99 5.96
N ALA A 74 5.29 36.49 5.99
CA ALA A 74 4.16 37.24 6.57
C ALA A 74 4.39 37.56 8.06
N TYR A 75 4.91 36.62 8.85
CA TYR A 75 5.25 36.87 10.25
C TYR A 75 6.37 37.92 10.41
N GLN A 76 7.40 37.89 9.54
CA GLN A 76 8.47 38.88 9.57
C GLN A 76 7.96 40.28 9.22
N GLU A 77 7.07 40.39 8.23
CA GLU A 77 6.44 41.66 7.84
C GLU A 77 5.53 42.21 8.95
N MET A 78 4.78 41.34 9.64
CA MET A 78 3.99 41.72 10.80
C MET A 78 4.87 42.23 11.95
N GLN A 79 5.94 41.53 12.30
CA GLN A 79 6.87 42.02 13.34
C GLN A 79 7.57 43.32 12.96
N ALA A 80 7.88 43.52 11.67
CA ALA A 80 8.49 44.75 11.18
C ALA A 80 7.54 45.96 11.21
N THR A 81 6.22 45.72 11.14
CA THR A 81 5.18 46.76 11.21
C THR A 81 4.72 47.05 12.63
N GLU A 82 4.79 46.08 13.55
CA GLU A 82 4.51 46.25 14.98
C GLU A 82 5.67 46.91 15.76
N GLY A 83 6.89 46.91 15.20
CA GLY A 83 8.08 47.52 15.79
C GLY A 83 8.37 48.99 15.43
N ARG A 84 7.45 49.68 14.75
CA ARG A 84 7.51 51.14 14.45
C ARG A 84 6.50 51.91 15.27
#